data_AF-A0A662R0W7-F1
#
_entry.id   AF-A0A662R0W7-F1
#
_cell.length_a   1.000
_cell.length_b   1.000
_cell.length_c   1.000
_cell.angle_alpha   90.00
_cell.angle_beta   90.00
_cell.angle_gamma   90.00
#
_symmetry.space_group_name_H-M   'P 1'
#
loop_
_entity.id
_entity.type
_entity.pdbx_description
1 polymer ?
#
loop_
_entity_poly.entity_id
_entity_poly.type
_entity_poly.pdbx_seq_one_letter_code
_entity_poly.pdbx_strand_id
1 'polypeptide(L)' 'MGMTIAEKILAIHAGRESVSPKEIVDARIDYVMMNDVTGLPAFEVFEEFRTTPISEKSVLIQDHYVPMAGQRFSG' A
#
# COMPACT_ATOMS: atom_id res chain seq x y z
N MET A 1 -10.51 29.18 9.68
CA MET A 1 -10.04 28.51 8.45
C MET A 1 -10.50 27.07 8.51
N GLY A 2 -11.05 26.52 7.42
CA GLY A 2 -11.52 25.13 7.38
C GLY A 2 -10.43 24.16 6.91
N MET A 3 -10.68 22.85 7.06
CA MET A 3 -9.79 21.80 6.54
C MET A 3 -9.64 21.86 5.01
N THR A 4 -8.43 21.59 4.54
CA THR A 4 -8.09 21.27 3.15
C THR A 4 -8.72 19.96 2.70
N ILE A 5 -8.65 19.65 1.40
CA ILE A 5 -9.16 18.37 0.88
C ILE A 5 -8.38 17.17 1.42
N ALA A 6 -7.06 17.29 1.56
CA ALA A 6 -6.22 16.21 2.10
C ALA A 6 -6.56 15.92 3.57
N GLU A 7 -6.71 16.96 4.39
CA GLU A 7 -7.12 16.82 5.80
C GLU A 7 -8.51 16.19 5.92
N LYS A 8 -9.46 16.56 5.06
CA LYS A 8 -10.79 15.91 5.03
C LYS A 8 -10.71 14.43 4.70
N ILE A 9 -9.93 14.05 3.69
CA ILE A 9 -9.75 12.63 3.31
C ILE A 9 -9.13 11.86 4.48
N LEU A 10 -8.07 12.37 5.09
CA LEU A 10 -7.42 11.74 6.24
C LEU A 10 -8.34 11.66 7.46
N ALA A 11 -9.09 12.72 7.77
CA ALA A 11 -10.06 12.72 8.87
C ALA A 11 -11.13 11.63 8.69
N ILE A 12 -11.69 11.50 7.47
CA ILE A 12 -12.67 10.46 7.15
C ILE A 12 -12.08 9.05 7.31
N HIS A 13 -10.85 8.82 6.83
CA HIS A 13 -10.21 7.49 6.90
C HIS A 13 -9.66 7.15 8.28
N ALA A 14 -9.38 8.17 9.11
CA ALA A 14 -9.03 8.03 10.51
C ALA A 14 -10.25 7.95 11.45
N GLY A 15 -11.48 8.15 10.94
CA GLY A 15 -12.69 8.17 11.75
C GLY A 15 -12.79 9.36 12.70
N ARG A 16 -12.25 10.51 12.31
CA ARG A 16 -12.16 11.74 13.12
C ARG A 16 -12.95 12.89 12.50
N GLU A 17 -13.43 13.81 13.34
CA GLU A 17 -14.13 15.01 12.87
C GLU A 17 -13.18 16.02 12.19
N SER A 18 -11.92 16.07 12.63
CA SER A 18 -10.89 16.90 12.03
C SER A 18 -9.49 16.37 12.32
N VAL A 19 -8.54 16.80 11.48
CA VAL A 19 -7.10 16.60 11.64
C VAL A 19 -6.38 17.90 11.32
N SER A 20 -5.13 18.04 11.78
CA SER A 20 -4.30 19.22 11.53
C SER A 20 -2.91 18.86 10.99
N PRO A 21 -2.19 19.79 10.34
CA PRO A 21 -0.84 19.53 9.86
C PRO A 21 0.09 19.12 11.02
N LYS A 22 1.00 18.19 10.74
CA LYS A 22 1.96 17.56 11.68
C LYS A 22 1.35 16.57 12.67
N GLU A 23 0.04 16.34 12.60
CA GLU A 23 -0.60 15.28 13.36
C GLU A 23 -0.30 13.91 12.74
N ILE A 24 -0.10 12.90 13.60
CA ILE A 24 0.02 11.49 13.18
C ILE A 24 -1.35 10.84 13.38
N VAL A 25 -1.87 10.18 12.35
CA VAL A 25 -3.16 9.50 12.38
C VAL A 25 -3.03 8.07 11.89
N ASP A 26 -3.80 7.17 12.49
CA ASP A 26 -4.06 5.85 11.93
C ASP A 26 -5.23 5.98 10.96
N ALA A 27 -5.03 5.59 9.70
CA ALA A 27 -6.01 5.74 8.63
C ALA A 27 -6.24 4.41 7.94
N ARG A 28 -7.52 4.05 7.76
CA ARG A 28 -7.90 2.89 6.96
C ARG A 28 -7.42 3.05 5.54
N ILE A 29 -6.70 2.05 5.04
CA ILE A 29 -6.27 1.96 3.64
C ILE A 29 -7.36 1.31 2.79
N ASP A 30 -7.72 1.95 1.67
CA ASP A 30 -8.72 1.41 0.74
C ASP A 30 -8.11 0.45 -0.28
N TYR A 31 -6.95 0.79 -0.83
CA TYR A 31 -6.19 -0.03 -1.76
C TYR A 31 -4.69 0.13 -1.55
N VAL A 32 -3.93 -0.94 -1.79
CA VAL A 32 -2.48 -0.95 -1.83
C VAL A 32 -2.03 -1.37 -3.23
N MET A 33 -1.14 -0.60 -3.83
CA MET A 33 -0.52 -0.94 -5.11
C MET A 33 0.94 -1.28 -4.90
N MET A 34 1.39 -2.35 -5.55
CA MET A 34 2.78 -2.78 -5.61
C MET A 34 3.15 -3.10 -7.06
N ASN A 35 4.42 -2.93 -7.40
CA ASN A 35 4.96 -3.39 -8.68
C ASN A 35 5.83 -4.64 -8.49
N ASP A 36 6.31 -5.21 -9.59
CA ASP A 36 7.17 -6.40 -9.63
C ASP A 36 8.58 -6.19 -9.04
N VAL A 37 9.02 -4.96 -8.79
CA VAL A 37 10.27 -4.66 -8.05
C VAL A 37 10.03 -4.60 -6.54
N THR A 38 8.96 -3.93 -6.13
CA THR A 38 8.68 -3.59 -4.72
C THR A 38 7.77 -4.60 -4.03
N GLY A 39 6.99 -5.36 -4.79
CA GLY A 39 6.10 -6.39 -4.26
C GLY A 39 6.85 -7.61 -3.73
N LEU A 40 7.92 -8.05 -4.41
CA LEU A 40 8.73 -9.19 -3.98
C LEU A 40 9.26 -9.07 -2.54
N PRO A 41 9.98 -8.00 -2.16
CA PRO A 41 10.43 -7.84 -0.77
C PRO A 41 9.27 -7.67 0.22
N ALA A 42 8.12 -7.12 -0.20
CA ALA A 42 6.96 -7.04 0.67
C ALA A 42 6.43 -8.45 1.03
N PHE A 43 6.37 -9.38 0.07
CA PHE A 43 5.93 -10.76 0.32
C PHE A 43 6.87 -11.51 1.27
N GLU A 44 8.20 -11.35 1.13
CA GLU A 44 9.18 -11.91 2.07
C GLU A 44 8.91 -11.47 3.52
N VAL A 45 8.61 -10.18 3.71
CA VAL A 45 8.22 -9.65 5.03
C VAL A 45 6.91 -10.27 5.53
N PHE A 46 5.89 -10.45 4.68
CA PHE A 46 4.65 -11.13 5.09
C PHE A 46 4.92 -12.56 5.62
N GLU A 47 5.85 -13.30 4.99
CA GLU A 47 6.27 -14.62 5.45
C GLU A 47 6.96 -14.57 6.81
N GLU A 48 7.87 -13.61 7.04
CA GLU A 48 8.55 -13.40 8.33
C GLU A 48 7.55 -13.10 9.46
N PHE A 49 6.55 -12.26 9.17
CA PHE A 49 5.46 -11.93 10.09
C PHE A 49 4.43 -13.06 10.25
N ARG A 50 4.58 -14.18 9.51
CA ARG A 50 3.67 -15.33 9.49
C ARG A 50 2.23 -14.92 9.26
N THR A 51 2.03 -13.98 8.35
CA THR A 51 0.73 -13.44 8.01
C THR A 51 0.52 -13.45 6.51
N THR A 52 -0.74 -13.38 6.09
CA THR A 52 -1.11 -13.43 4.69
C THR A 52 -1.47 -12.03 4.18
N PRO A 53 -1.00 -11.63 2.99
CA PRO A 53 -1.38 -10.35 2.40
C PRO A 53 -2.88 -10.33 2.08
N ILE A 54 -3.50 -9.15 2.19
CA ILE A 54 -4.91 -8.95 1.87
C ILE A 54 -5.06 -8.87 0.35
N SER A 55 -5.64 -9.88 -0.29
CA SER A 55 -5.76 -9.95 -1.75
C SER A 55 -6.80 -9.00 -2.35
N GLU A 56 -7.93 -8.77 -1.67
CA GLU A 56 -9.12 -8.12 -2.25
C GLU A 56 -8.91 -6.61 -2.49
N LYS A 57 -7.95 -6.02 -1.77
CA LYS A 57 -7.61 -4.59 -1.81
C LYS A 57 -6.18 -4.34 -2.30
N SER A 58 -5.52 -5.37 -2.83
CA SER A 58 -4.15 -5.27 -3.33
C SER A 58 -4.11 -5.36 -4.85
N VAL A 59 -3.31 -4.50 -5.47
CA VAL A 59 -3.08 -4.46 -6.91
C VAL A 59 -1.58 -4.67 -7.17
N LEU A 60 -1.23 -5.73 -7.89
CA LEU A 60 0.14 -6.01 -8.33
C LEU A 60 0.26 -5.74 -9.83
N ILE A 61 1.19 -4.85 -10.20
CA ILE A 61 1.46 -4.49 -11.60
C ILE A 61 2.84 -5.02 -12.00
N GLN A 62 2.89 -5.78 -13.10
CA GLN A 62 4.16 -6.26 -13.68
C GLN A 62 4.55 -5.36 -14.85
N ASP A 63 5.20 -4.23 -14.56
CA ASP A 63 5.58 -3.22 -15.55
C ASP A 63 7.09 -2.99 -15.65
N HIS A 64 7.91 -3.42 -14.68
CA HIS A 64 9.34 -3.15 -14.71
C HIS A 64 10.15 -4.27 -15.36
N TYR A 65 9.72 -5.54 -15.27
CA TYR A 65 10.44 -6.69 -15.84
C TYR A 65 9.87 -7.19 -17.18
N VAL A 66 9.04 -6.40 -17.86
CA VAL A 66 8.41 -6.77 -19.15
C VAL A 66 9.04 -6.00 -20.32
N PRO A 67 9.44 -6.67 -21.43
CA PRO A 67 9.56 -8.12 -21.61
C PRO A 67 10.80 -8.67 -20.88
N MET A 68 10.66 -9.87 -20.34
CA MET A 68 11.64 -10.43 -19.40
C MET A 68 12.92 -10.91 -20.12
N ALA A 69 14.02 -10.16 -20.00
CA ALA A 69 15.34 -10.61 -20.40
C ALA A 69 16.01 -11.40 -19.26
N GLY A 70 15.62 -12.67 -19.08
CA GLY A 70 16.52 -13.69 -18.51
C GLY A 70 16.34 -14.15 -17.05
N GLN A 71 15.31 -13.72 -16.30
CA GLN A 71 15.05 -14.28 -14.96
C GLN A 71 14.13 -15.51 -15.02
N ARG A 72 14.72 -16.70 -15.13
CA ARG A 72 14.00 -17.96 -14.90
C ARG A 72 13.58 -18.03 -13.43
N PHE A 73 12.28 -17.95 -13.16
CA PHE A 73 11.73 -18.45 -11.91
C PHE A 73 11.89 -19.97 -11.90
N SER A 74 12.89 -20.48 -11.19
CA SER A 74 13.00 -21.90 -10.86
C SER A 74 11.97 -22.19 -9.77
N GLY A 75 10.82 -22.72 -10.19
CA GLY A 75 9.91 -23.45 -9.29
C GLY A 75 10.47 -24.80 -8.88
#